data_AF-A0A1Y3EI21-F1
#
_entry.id   AF-A0A1Y3EI21-F1
#
_cell.length_a   1.000
_cell.length_b   1.000
_cell.length_c   1.000
_cell.angle_alpha   90.00
_cell.angle_beta   90.00
_cell.angle_gamma   90.00
#
_symmetry.space_group_name_H-M   'P 1'
#
loop_
_entity.id
_entity.type
_entity.pdbx_description
1 polymer ?
#
loop_
_entity_poly.entity_id
_entity_poly.type
_entity_poly.pdbx_seq_one_letter_code
_entity_poly.pdbx_strand_id
1 'polypeptide(L)'
;MSMRLLVAFTVKIIHSVMLISFHDIFLRSLYRFHASETAMQTDQLSDVESLNGGSMKTVDSFSTVMQTLCEIRREITTKLLNKEKVPEKLVTAIENIKNAIEAKMNPKHSITLALDTGMEMQFNVRDELAGLEKDLKFLQYVQSGFKFADSFLDFLASSHPHGKKRFYNEVAQLEYMLMRRVTDGLDVFITDWDGTYKTYCCNYRTSVQPAYSAYWLSLFAKKCAPMSAVLTAGPLRDFGILDLIAVPAENSGIIFGGSWGREWLIKGKRMVNKSYFCAASEIQLKDLATKLSDMINAKPEYHRFLFTGSGFQKKVDRVTIGVQTVKNDVSEEEINAFLDSVNQVVQELDPHSEIFVQHKERLDIEIILKTTTQGTWSKAEGIKYLLDMLEIPASNRSIWICGDTVSDLPMVQYAIQANRAGTIVTFVSPPAEVMQFLVETARPDGYCIVGCPEVIHVAMARVLRKCGALTT
;
A
#
# COMPACT_ATOMS: atom_id res chain seq x y z
N MET A 1 -42.56 -37.88 -19.07
CA MET A 1 -41.28 -37.15 -19.19
C MET A 1 -40.47 -37.42 -17.93
N SER A 2 -39.34 -38.11 -18.04
CA SER A 2 -38.62 -38.69 -16.90
C SER A 2 -38.00 -37.63 -15.99
N MET A 3 -38.09 -37.84 -14.67
CA MET A 3 -37.53 -37.02 -13.59
C MET A 3 -36.01 -36.74 -13.77
N ARG A 4 -35.31 -37.60 -14.52
CA ARG A 4 -33.90 -37.37 -14.90
C ARG A 4 -33.70 -36.21 -15.90
N LEU A 5 -34.66 -35.97 -16.79
CA LEU A 5 -34.60 -34.84 -17.73
C LEU A 5 -34.80 -33.50 -17.02
N LEU A 6 -35.66 -33.46 -16.00
CA LEU A 6 -35.93 -32.26 -15.22
C LEU A 6 -34.72 -31.87 -14.38
N VAL A 7 -34.08 -32.84 -13.70
CA VAL A 7 -32.85 -32.59 -12.92
C VAL A 7 -31.69 -32.15 -13.82
N ALA A 8 -31.51 -32.76 -14.99
CA ALA A 8 -30.47 -32.37 -15.93
C ALA A 8 -30.69 -30.94 -16.47
N PHE A 9 -31.95 -30.53 -16.68
CA PHE A 9 -32.28 -29.18 -17.15
C PHE A 9 -32.09 -28.13 -16.05
N THR A 10 -32.50 -28.42 -14.81
CA THR A 10 -32.31 -27.52 -13.66
C THR A 10 -30.83 -27.33 -13.31
N VAL A 11 -30.02 -28.40 -13.35
CA VAL A 11 -28.58 -28.30 -13.12
C VAL A 11 -27.90 -27.49 -14.24
N LYS A 12 -28.32 -27.64 -15.49
CA LYS A 12 -27.79 -26.83 -16.61
C LYS A 12 -28.15 -25.35 -16.49
N ILE A 13 -29.36 -25.03 -16.03
CA ILE A 13 -29.79 -23.64 -15.81
C ILE A 13 -29.05 -23.03 -14.62
N ILE A 14 -28.91 -23.74 -13.50
CA ILE A 14 -28.16 -23.25 -12.33
C ILE A 14 -26.68 -23.04 -12.68
N HIS A 15 -26.07 -23.97 -13.44
CA HIS A 15 -24.69 -23.84 -13.87
C HIS A 15 -24.51 -22.67 -14.86
N SER A 16 -25.44 -22.46 -15.79
CA SER A 16 -25.42 -21.31 -16.70
C SER A 16 -25.67 -19.98 -16.00
N VAL A 17 -26.55 -19.93 -14.99
CA VAL A 17 -26.83 -18.70 -14.22
C VAL A 17 -25.67 -18.36 -13.28
N MET A 18 -25.01 -19.36 -12.67
CA MET A 18 -23.78 -19.14 -11.90
C MET A 18 -22.61 -18.71 -12.79
N LEU A 19 -22.42 -19.33 -13.97
CA LEU A 19 -21.38 -18.91 -14.92
C LEU A 19 -21.63 -17.50 -15.46
N ILE A 20 -22.88 -17.09 -15.68
CA ILE A 20 -23.22 -15.72 -16.11
C ILE A 20 -22.98 -14.71 -14.97
N SER A 21 -23.27 -15.05 -13.71
CA SER A 21 -22.98 -14.19 -12.56
C SER A 21 -21.46 -14.05 -12.29
N PHE A 22 -20.70 -15.14 -12.40
CA PHE A 22 -19.23 -15.14 -12.27
C PHE A 22 -18.56 -14.39 -13.42
N HIS A 23 -19.06 -14.53 -14.65
CA HIS A 23 -18.53 -13.78 -15.79
C HIS A 23 -18.86 -12.30 -15.64
N ASP A 24 -20.05 -11.90 -15.17
CA ASP A 24 -20.44 -10.49 -15.07
C ASP A 24 -19.76 -9.75 -13.89
N ILE A 25 -19.47 -10.40 -12.76
CA ILE A 25 -18.72 -9.77 -11.65
C ILE A 25 -17.22 -9.66 -11.98
N PHE A 26 -16.62 -10.73 -12.50
CA PHE A 26 -15.21 -10.73 -12.89
C PHE A 26 -14.96 -9.84 -14.12
N LEU A 27 -15.88 -9.82 -15.09
CA LEU A 27 -15.83 -8.89 -16.22
C LEU A 27 -16.20 -7.47 -15.83
N ARG A 28 -17.08 -7.17 -14.87
CA ARG A 28 -17.27 -5.77 -14.43
C ARG A 28 -16.05 -5.21 -13.72
N SER A 29 -15.30 -6.07 -13.03
CA SER A 29 -13.95 -5.74 -12.56
C SER A 29 -13.00 -5.54 -13.74
N LEU A 30 -12.91 -6.48 -14.70
CA LEU A 30 -12.05 -6.36 -15.88
C LEU A 30 -12.43 -5.27 -16.92
N TYR A 31 -13.70 -4.90 -17.05
CA TYR A 31 -14.19 -3.90 -18.03
C TYR A 31 -14.08 -2.47 -17.49
N ARG A 32 -14.14 -2.26 -16.16
CA ARG A 32 -13.65 -0.99 -15.59
C ARG A 32 -12.14 -0.81 -15.80
N PHE A 33 -11.40 -1.90 -16.01
CA PHE A 33 -9.94 -1.89 -16.16
C PHE A 33 -9.43 -1.57 -17.56
N HIS A 34 -10.24 -1.67 -18.62
CA HIS A 34 -9.82 -1.22 -19.97
C HIS A 34 -10.14 0.25 -20.27
N ALA A 35 -10.93 0.92 -19.42
CA ALA A 35 -11.24 2.34 -19.58
C ALA A 35 -10.18 3.29 -18.99
N SER A 36 -9.14 2.78 -18.30
CA SER A 36 -8.10 3.60 -17.66
C SER A 36 -6.89 3.92 -18.55
N GLU A 37 -6.90 3.51 -19.83
CA GLU A 37 -5.83 3.83 -20.80
C GLU A 37 -6.02 5.16 -21.55
N THR A 38 -6.93 6.02 -21.11
CA THR A 38 -7.08 7.37 -21.66
C THR A 38 -7.25 8.39 -20.55
N ALA A 39 -6.51 9.50 -20.66
CA ALA A 39 -6.67 10.70 -19.84
C ALA A 39 -8.16 11.00 -19.60
N MET A 40 -8.50 11.36 -18.35
CA MET A 40 -9.85 11.73 -17.92
C MET A 40 -10.59 12.53 -19.00
N GLN A 41 -11.56 11.89 -19.65
CA GLN A 41 -12.60 12.63 -20.34
C GLN A 41 -13.45 13.36 -19.30
N THR A 42 -13.84 14.58 -19.63
CA THR A 42 -14.56 15.55 -18.80
C THR A 42 -15.82 15.04 -18.10
N ASP A 43 -16.37 13.88 -18.50
CA ASP A 43 -17.61 13.29 -17.98
C ASP A 43 -17.48 12.56 -16.63
N GLN A 44 -16.29 12.14 -16.19
CA GLN A 44 -16.15 11.49 -14.86
C GLN A 44 -16.09 12.50 -13.70
N LEU A 45 -15.82 13.78 -14.00
CA LEU A 45 -15.82 14.85 -13.00
C LEU A 45 -17.23 15.33 -12.62
N SER A 46 -18.25 15.11 -13.47
CA SER A 46 -19.64 15.41 -13.12
C SER A 46 -20.22 14.44 -12.08
N ASP A 47 -19.67 13.22 -11.96
CA ASP A 47 -20.10 12.26 -10.93
C ASP A 47 -19.56 12.61 -9.53
N VAL A 48 -18.50 13.42 -9.44
CA VAL A 48 -17.93 13.88 -8.16
C VAL A 48 -18.91 14.75 -7.37
N GLU A 49 -19.76 15.52 -8.06
CA GLU A 49 -20.84 16.32 -7.44
C GLU A 49 -21.95 15.44 -6.85
N SER A 50 -22.07 14.19 -7.30
CA SER A 50 -23.12 13.24 -6.90
C SER A 50 -22.72 12.31 -5.75
N LEU A 51 -21.48 12.39 -5.25
CA LEU A 51 -21.00 11.63 -4.09
C LEU A 51 -21.63 12.16 -2.79
N ASN A 52 -22.95 12.09 -2.71
CA ASN A 52 -23.72 12.29 -1.50
C ASN A 52 -23.58 11.05 -0.60
N GLY A 53 -23.41 11.26 0.71
CA GLY A 53 -23.20 10.21 1.71
C GLY A 53 -24.27 9.10 1.76
N GLY A 54 -25.37 9.22 1.01
CA GLY A 54 -26.35 8.16 0.78
C GLY A 54 -25.80 6.90 0.10
N SER A 55 -24.69 6.97 -0.65
CA SER A 55 -24.15 5.82 -1.43
C SER A 55 -23.33 4.82 -0.61
N MET A 56 -22.75 5.21 0.52
CA MET A 56 -21.78 4.40 1.29
C MET A 56 -22.46 3.39 2.24
N LYS A 57 -23.27 2.47 1.71
CA LYS A 57 -24.00 1.45 2.50
C LYS A 57 -23.31 0.08 2.49
N THR A 58 -22.50 -0.19 1.47
CA THR A 58 -21.86 -1.49 1.26
C THR A 58 -20.35 -1.34 1.24
N VAL A 59 -19.63 -2.45 1.44
CA VAL A 59 -18.16 -2.48 1.33
C VAL A 59 -17.70 -2.08 -0.07
N ASP A 60 -18.40 -2.51 -1.12
CA ASP A 60 -18.08 -2.15 -2.50
C ASP A 60 -18.28 -0.66 -2.78
N SER A 61 -19.34 -0.06 -2.25
CA SER A 61 -19.58 1.37 -2.46
C SER A 61 -18.60 2.23 -1.67
N PHE A 62 -18.19 1.80 -0.47
CA PHE A 62 -17.08 2.45 0.26
C PHE A 62 -15.76 2.30 -0.49
N SER A 63 -15.45 1.11 -1.00
CA SER A 63 -14.23 0.87 -1.80
C SER A 63 -14.19 1.76 -3.04
N THR A 64 -15.34 1.94 -3.72
CA THR A 64 -15.46 2.85 -4.87
C THR A 64 -15.18 4.30 -4.46
N VAL A 65 -15.74 4.77 -3.33
CA VAL A 65 -15.46 6.12 -2.83
C VAL A 65 -13.96 6.32 -2.54
N MET A 66 -13.29 5.32 -1.95
CA MET A 66 -11.87 5.39 -1.65
C MET A 66 -10.99 5.36 -2.91
N GLN A 67 -11.39 4.62 -3.95
CA GLN A 67 -10.73 4.67 -5.26
C GLN A 67 -10.85 6.05 -5.90
N THR A 68 -12.06 6.63 -5.92
CA THR A 68 -12.27 8.00 -6.41
C THR A 68 -11.47 9.03 -5.61
N LEU A 69 -11.36 8.87 -4.28
CA LEU A 69 -10.50 9.71 -3.46
C LEU A 69 -9.03 9.62 -3.89
N CYS A 70 -8.54 8.41 -4.20
CA CYS A 70 -7.18 8.20 -4.69
C CYS A 70 -6.93 8.95 -6.01
N GLU A 71 -7.90 8.92 -6.94
CA GLU A 71 -7.82 9.64 -8.21
C GLU A 71 -7.82 11.15 -8.01
N ILE A 72 -8.72 11.68 -7.17
CA ILE A 72 -8.76 13.11 -6.81
C ILE A 72 -7.41 13.56 -6.23
N ARG A 73 -6.85 12.79 -5.30
CA ARG A 73 -5.54 13.09 -4.70
C ARG A 73 -4.41 13.04 -5.73
N ARG A 74 -4.48 12.14 -6.71
CA ARG A 74 -3.51 12.04 -7.81
C ARG A 74 -3.61 13.23 -8.76
N GLU A 75 -4.82 13.70 -9.07
CA GLU A 75 -5.04 14.92 -9.86
C GLU A 75 -4.47 16.14 -9.12
N ILE A 76 -4.79 16.30 -7.83
CA ILE A 76 -4.23 17.36 -6.97
C ILE A 76 -2.70 17.32 -7.01
N THR A 77 -2.10 16.15 -6.77
CA THR A 77 -0.64 15.99 -6.75
C THR A 77 -0.02 16.38 -8.10
N THR A 78 -0.64 15.97 -9.21
CA THR A 78 -0.19 16.31 -10.56
C THR A 78 -0.23 17.82 -10.82
N LYS A 79 -1.34 18.48 -10.46
CA LYS A 79 -1.48 19.95 -10.56
C LYS A 79 -0.39 20.66 -9.77
N LEU A 80 -0.14 20.24 -8.54
CA LEU A 80 0.89 20.83 -7.69
C LEU A 80 2.30 20.65 -8.26
N LEU A 81 2.64 19.45 -8.76
CA LEU A 81 3.94 19.18 -9.37
C LEU A 81 4.17 20.00 -10.66
N ASN A 82 3.09 20.32 -11.38
CA ASN A 82 3.12 21.18 -12.57
C ASN A 82 3.04 22.68 -12.23
N LYS A 83 2.98 23.06 -10.94
CA LYS A 83 2.78 24.44 -10.47
C LYS A 83 1.47 25.07 -10.98
N GLU A 84 0.46 24.25 -11.19
CA GLU A 84 -0.89 24.68 -11.57
C GLU A 84 -1.73 24.92 -10.32
N LYS A 85 -2.72 25.82 -10.42
CA LYS A 85 -3.70 26.03 -9.35
C LYS A 85 -4.57 24.77 -9.20
N VAL A 86 -4.74 24.28 -7.98
CA VAL A 86 -5.69 23.21 -7.68
C VAL A 86 -7.12 23.74 -7.82
N PRO A 87 -7.98 23.12 -8.66
CA PRO A 87 -9.38 23.51 -8.78
C PRO A 87 -10.16 23.35 -7.47
N GLU A 88 -11.01 24.32 -7.16
CA GLU A 88 -11.83 24.32 -5.92
C GLU A 88 -12.72 23.09 -5.80
N LYS A 89 -13.28 22.61 -6.93
CA LYS A 89 -14.08 21.39 -7.00
C LYS A 89 -13.39 20.15 -6.42
N LEU A 90 -12.06 20.02 -6.54
CA LEU A 90 -11.32 18.89 -5.98
C LEU A 90 -11.21 19.00 -4.47
N VAL A 91 -11.10 20.22 -3.94
CA VAL A 91 -11.11 20.49 -2.50
C VAL A 91 -12.48 20.17 -1.92
N THR A 92 -13.56 20.66 -2.54
CA THR A 92 -14.94 20.36 -2.13
C THR A 92 -15.23 18.87 -2.18
N ALA A 93 -14.69 18.13 -3.15
CA ALA A 93 -14.85 16.68 -3.22
C ALA A 93 -14.23 15.96 -2.01
N ILE A 94 -13.03 16.35 -1.58
CA ILE A 94 -12.39 15.82 -0.36
C ILE A 94 -13.24 16.14 0.87
N GLU A 95 -13.76 17.36 0.99
CA GLU A 95 -14.63 17.76 2.09
C GLU A 95 -15.93 16.93 2.12
N ASN A 96 -16.56 16.72 0.96
CA ASN A 96 -17.79 15.92 0.85
C ASN A 96 -17.55 14.46 1.25
N ILE A 97 -16.44 13.85 0.80
CA ILE A 97 -16.09 12.47 1.18
C ILE A 97 -15.84 12.39 2.69
N LYS A 98 -15.11 13.34 3.28
CA LYS A 98 -14.89 13.40 4.73
C LYS A 98 -16.21 13.50 5.50
N ASN A 99 -17.06 14.46 5.13
CA ASN A 99 -18.36 14.66 5.77
C ASN A 99 -19.25 13.42 5.65
N ALA A 100 -19.22 12.72 4.51
CA ALA A 100 -19.97 11.49 4.29
C ALA A 100 -19.51 10.35 5.21
N ILE A 101 -18.20 10.20 5.45
CA ILE A 101 -17.66 9.21 6.38
C ILE A 101 -18.03 9.59 7.82
N GLU A 102 -17.83 10.85 8.21
CA GLU A 102 -18.15 11.34 9.57
C GLU A 102 -19.62 11.19 9.92
N ALA A 103 -20.53 11.44 8.98
CA ALA A 103 -21.97 11.30 9.18
C ALA A 103 -22.40 9.85 9.52
N LYS A 104 -21.58 8.86 9.19
CA LYS A 104 -21.84 7.43 9.47
C LYS A 104 -20.96 6.86 10.60
N MET A 105 -19.97 7.63 11.02
CA MET A 105 -18.97 7.19 11.97
C MET A 105 -19.55 7.11 13.38
N ASN A 106 -19.31 5.98 14.05
CA ASN A 106 -19.61 5.81 15.47
C ASN A 106 -18.49 6.39 16.36
N PRO A 107 -18.70 6.55 17.69
CA PRO A 107 -17.69 7.12 18.59
C PRO A 107 -16.34 6.37 18.64
N LYS A 108 -16.28 5.11 18.19
CA LYS A 108 -15.05 4.31 18.11
C LYS A 108 -14.25 4.54 16.83
N HIS A 109 -14.66 5.49 16.00
CA HIS A 109 -14.09 5.76 14.67
C HIS A 109 -14.31 4.61 13.68
N SER A 110 -15.47 3.95 13.76
CA SER A 110 -15.84 2.89 12.83
C SER A 110 -17.15 3.20 12.10
N ILE A 111 -17.27 2.70 10.88
CA ILE A 111 -18.52 2.66 10.10
C ILE A 111 -18.97 1.21 9.94
N THR A 112 -20.27 0.97 9.91
CA THR A 112 -20.84 -0.34 9.60
C THR A 112 -21.24 -0.39 8.14
N LEU A 113 -20.75 -1.39 7.41
CA LEU A 113 -21.00 -1.58 5.99
C LEU A 113 -21.55 -2.99 5.74
N ALA A 114 -22.52 -3.10 4.85
CA ALA A 114 -23.03 -4.39 4.40
C ALA A 114 -22.08 -5.02 3.37
N LEU A 115 -21.81 -6.31 3.54
CA LEU A 115 -21.23 -7.18 2.53
C LEU A 115 -22.31 -7.54 1.49
N ASP A 116 -21.88 -8.03 0.33
CA ASP A 116 -22.75 -8.57 -0.72
C ASP A 116 -23.64 -9.72 -0.23
N THR A 117 -23.21 -10.43 0.82
CA THR A 117 -23.98 -11.48 1.51
C THR A 117 -25.09 -10.96 2.41
N GLY A 118 -25.17 -9.64 2.62
CA GLY A 118 -26.08 -9.00 3.58
C GLY A 118 -25.56 -9.00 5.03
N MET A 119 -24.42 -9.66 5.31
CA MET A 119 -23.76 -9.55 6.61
C MET A 119 -23.16 -8.15 6.79
N GLU A 120 -23.09 -7.69 8.03
CA GLU A 120 -22.48 -6.39 8.35
C GLU A 120 -21.05 -6.56 8.86
N MET A 121 -20.18 -5.63 8.47
CA MET A 121 -18.79 -5.56 8.93
C MET A 121 -18.48 -4.14 9.40
N GLN A 122 -17.74 -4.03 10.50
CA GLN A 122 -17.23 -2.75 10.98
C GLN A 122 -15.87 -2.46 10.37
N PHE A 123 -15.73 -1.26 9.81
CA PHE A 123 -14.49 -0.73 9.26
C PHE A 123 -14.01 0.41 10.15
N ASN A 124 -12.77 0.32 10.63
CA ASN A 124 -12.15 1.44 11.33
C ASN A 124 -11.64 2.45 10.30
N VAL A 125 -12.17 3.68 10.35
CA VAL A 125 -11.91 4.72 9.34
C VAL A 125 -11.02 5.85 9.85
N ARG A 126 -10.32 5.62 10.96
CA ARG A 126 -9.51 6.65 11.62
C ARG A 126 -8.38 7.16 10.72
N ASP A 127 -7.71 6.24 10.02
CA ASP A 127 -6.58 6.60 9.16
C ASP A 127 -7.05 7.35 7.91
N GLU A 128 -8.15 6.91 7.30
CA GLU A 128 -8.79 7.55 6.16
C GLU A 128 -9.21 9.00 6.48
N LEU A 129 -9.89 9.19 7.62
CA LEU A 129 -10.29 10.51 8.10
C LEU A 129 -9.09 11.40 8.43
N ALA A 130 -8.08 10.87 9.12
CA ALA A 130 -6.86 11.61 9.41
C ALA A 130 -6.13 12.04 8.12
N GLY A 131 -6.13 11.19 7.09
CA GLY A 131 -5.60 11.53 5.77
C GLY A 131 -6.37 12.68 5.11
N LEU A 132 -7.71 12.61 5.11
CA LEU A 132 -8.58 13.66 4.56
C LEU A 132 -8.38 15.00 5.28
N GLU A 133 -8.30 15.01 6.61
CA GLU A 133 -8.02 16.22 7.40
C GLU A 133 -6.66 16.84 7.07
N LYS A 134 -5.63 16.00 6.96
CA LYS A 134 -4.28 16.45 6.58
C LYS A 134 -4.27 17.03 5.17
N ASP A 135 -5.00 16.45 4.23
CA ASP A 135 -5.11 17.00 2.87
C ASP A 135 -5.77 18.38 2.85
N LEU A 136 -6.88 18.57 3.56
CA LEU A 136 -7.55 19.87 3.62
C LEU A 136 -6.66 20.95 4.25
N LYS A 137 -5.95 20.62 5.34
CA LYS A 137 -4.96 21.53 5.94
C LYS A 137 -3.78 21.80 5.03
N PHE A 138 -3.31 20.80 4.30
CA PHE A 138 -2.24 20.95 3.31
C PHE A 138 -2.65 21.86 2.15
N LEU A 139 -3.88 21.72 1.64
CA LEU A 139 -4.38 22.55 0.55
C LEU A 139 -4.52 24.03 0.97
N GLN A 140 -4.98 24.29 2.20
CA GLN A 140 -4.95 25.64 2.79
C GLN A 140 -3.52 26.18 2.88
N TYR A 141 -2.57 25.33 3.28
CA TYR A 141 -1.16 25.68 3.36
C TYR A 141 -0.57 26.03 1.98
N VAL A 142 -0.87 25.27 0.94
CA VAL A 142 -0.45 25.57 -0.44
C VAL A 142 -1.07 26.89 -0.93
N GLN A 143 -2.37 27.11 -0.72
CA GLN A 143 -3.06 28.33 -1.15
C GLN A 143 -2.45 29.60 -0.52
N SER A 144 -1.86 29.48 0.66
CA SER A 144 -1.14 30.58 1.30
C SER A 144 0.23 30.91 0.68
N GLY A 145 0.63 30.21 -0.38
CA GLY A 145 1.96 30.29 -0.98
C GLY A 145 3.04 29.73 -0.06
N PHE A 146 2.73 28.66 0.67
CA PHE A 146 3.63 28.02 1.64
C PHE A 146 4.09 28.94 2.79
N LYS A 147 3.48 30.13 2.96
CA LYS A 147 3.87 31.16 3.93
C LYS A 147 3.55 30.79 5.37
N PHE A 148 2.45 30.06 5.59
CA PHE A 148 2.12 29.51 6.92
C PHE A 148 2.77 28.15 7.17
N ALA A 149 4.08 28.03 6.91
CA ALA A 149 4.81 26.78 7.08
C ALA A 149 4.57 26.19 8.48
N ASP A 150 4.56 27.03 9.50
CA ASP A 150 4.46 26.55 10.87
C ASP A 150 3.06 26.02 11.20
N SER A 151 1.98 26.47 10.55
CA SER A 151 0.63 26.00 10.90
C SER A 151 0.34 24.57 10.45
N PHE A 152 0.75 24.19 9.24
CA PHE A 152 0.60 22.81 8.77
C PHE A 152 1.63 21.87 9.41
N LEU A 153 2.87 22.33 9.59
CA LEU A 153 3.89 21.54 10.28
C LEU A 153 3.50 21.28 11.75
N ASP A 154 2.99 22.29 12.46
CA ASP A 154 2.50 22.13 13.84
C ASP A 154 1.25 21.26 13.93
N PHE A 155 0.42 21.24 12.87
CA PHE A 155 -0.69 20.32 12.74
C PHE A 155 -0.19 18.88 12.60
N LEU A 156 0.76 18.60 11.72
CA LEU A 156 1.38 17.26 11.63
C LEU A 156 2.05 16.86 12.95
N ALA A 157 2.75 17.78 13.60
CA ALA A 157 3.41 17.54 14.89
C ALA A 157 2.43 17.12 16.01
N SER A 158 1.17 17.56 15.93
CA SER A 158 0.13 17.19 16.91
C SER A 158 -0.30 15.73 16.83
N SER A 159 -0.06 15.07 15.69
CA SER A 159 -0.36 13.65 15.47
C SER A 159 0.75 12.71 15.98
N HIS A 160 1.88 13.25 16.46
CA HIS A 160 3.01 12.43 16.88
C HIS A 160 2.70 11.70 18.20
N PRO A 161 2.95 10.36 18.30
CA PRO A 161 2.54 9.55 19.45
C PRO A 161 3.20 9.96 20.78
N HIS A 162 4.37 10.59 20.71
CA HIS A 162 5.12 11.08 21.88
C HIS A 162 5.13 12.61 22.00
N GLY A 163 4.22 13.29 21.30
CA GLY A 163 4.03 14.73 21.37
C GLY A 163 4.97 15.58 20.51
N LYS A 164 4.62 16.87 20.39
CA LYS A 164 5.26 17.83 19.46
C LYS A 164 6.75 18.03 19.69
N LYS A 165 7.22 18.08 20.94
CA LYS A 165 8.65 18.27 21.25
C LYS A 165 9.51 17.16 20.65
N ARG A 166 9.05 15.91 20.77
CA ARG A 166 9.74 14.75 20.19
C ARG A 166 9.74 14.83 18.67
N PHE A 167 8.59 15.15 18.07
CA PHE A 167 8.47 15.36 16.63
C PHE A 167 9.50 16.35 16.08
N TYR A 168 9.59 17.56 16.63
CA TYR A 168 10.54 18.56 16.11
C TYR A 168 12.00 18.14 16.25
N ASN A 169 12.35 17.44 17.33
CA ASN A 169 13.71 16.94 17.53
C ASN A 169 14.09 15.89 16.48
N GLU A 170 13.18 14.95 16.21
CA GLU A 170 13.38 13.90 15.20
C GLU A 170 13.43 14.51 13.79
N VAL A 171 12.55 15.46 13.48
CA VAL A 171 12.61 16.22 12.20
C VAL A 171 13.96 16.91 12.05
N ALA A 172 14.45 17.60 13.08
CA ALA A 172 15.72 18.33 13.01
C ALA A 172 16.91 17.37 12.80
N GLN A 173 16.91 16.22 13.48
CA GLN A 173 17.93 15.19 13.30
C GLN A 173 17.92 14.62 11.88
N LEU A 174 16.75 14.22 11.39
CA LEU A 174 16.60 13.65 10.06
C LEU A 174 16.93 14.67 8.97
N GLU A 175 16.43 15.90 9.10
CA GLU A 175 16.75 17.02 8.20
C GLU A 175 18.27 17.26 8.11
N TYR A 176 18.97 17.26 9.24
CA TYR A 176 20.44 17.42 9.26
C TYR A 176 21.14 16.29 8.51
N MET A 177 20.75 15.04 8.76
CA MET A 177 21.30 13.86 8.08
C MET A 177 21.05 13.89 6.57
N LEU A 178 19.82 14.25 6.16
CA LEU A 178 19.44 14.35 4.75
C LEU A 178 20.14 15.49 4.04
N MET A 179 20.24 16.67 4.65
CA MET A 179 20.93 17.82 4.04
C MET A 179 22.38 17.47 3.70
N ARG A 180 23.10 16.81 4.62
CA ARG A 180 24.48 16.35 4.33
C ARG A 180 24.52 15.45 3.11
N ARG A 181 23.62 14.46 3.02
CA ARG A 181 23.61 13.51 1.90
C ARG A 181 23.19 14.12 0.58
N VAL A 182 22.20 15.01 0.60
CA VAL A 182 21.78 15.74 -0.61
C VAL A 182 22.90 16.64 -1.11
N THR A 183 23.63 17.32 -0.22
CA THR A 183 24.82 18.12 -0.60
C THR A 183 25.96 17.27 -1.13
N ASP A 184 26.21 16.10 -0.53
CA ASP A 184 27.26 15.17 -0.95
C ASP A 184 26.88 14.38 -2.23
N GLY A 185 25.62 14.46 -2.69
CA GLY A 185 25.07 13.72 -3.82
C GLY A 185 24.39 12.42 -3.38
N LEU A 186 23.11 12.50 -3.00
CA LEU A 186 22.28 11.32 -2.75
C LEU A 186 21.94 10.66 -4.10
N ASP A 187 22.35 9.40 -4.27
CA ASP A 187 22.15 8.68 -5.54
C ASP A 187 20.83 7.90 -5.54
N VAL A 188 20.56 7.19 -4.45
CA VAL A 188 19.52 6.18 -4.37
C VAL A 188 18.70 6.38 -3.09
N PHE A 189 17.38 6.46 -3.25
CA PHE A 189 16.43 6.45 -2.15
C PHE A 189 15.50 5.24 -2.29
N ILE A 190 15.44 4.40 -1.26
CA ILE A 190 14.57 3.22 -1.22
C ILE A 190 13.78 3.26 0.07
N THR A 191 12.47 3.11 -0.02
CA THR A 191 11.60 3.10 1.15
C THR A 191 10.65 1.92 1.10
N ASP A 192 10.44 1.32 2.26
CA ASP A 192 9.22 0.57 2.53
C ASP A 192 7.99 1.51 2.52
N TRP A 193 6.78 0.93 2.44
CA TRP A 193 5.53 1.67 2.35
C TRP A 193 4.74 1.72 3.66
N ASP A 194 4.12 0.60 4.04
CA ASP A 194 3.15 0.52 5.14
C ASP A 194 3.88 0.58 6.49
N GLY A 195 3.51 1.54 7.34
CA GLY A 195 4.23 1.83 8.59
C GLY A 195 5.42 2.78 8.42
N THR A 196 6.04 2.78 7.24
CA THR A 196 7.24 3.58 6.93
C THR A 196 6.90 4.94 6.31
N TYR A 197 6.38 4.96 5.08
CA TYR A 197 6.04 6.19 4.36
C TYR A 197 4.56 6.55 4.52
N LYS A 198 3.71 5.56 4.80
CA LYS A 198 2.29 5.73 5.06
C LYS A 198 1.95 5.05 6.38
N THR A 199 1.21 5.73 7.25
CA THR A 199 0.72 5.14 8.52
C THR A 199 -0.11 3.89 8.23
N TYR A 200 0.04 2.87 9.08
CA TYR A 200 -0.77 1.65 9.01
C TYR A 200 -2.27 1.94 8.96
N CYS A 201 -2.94 1.30 8.01
CA CYS A 201 -4.40 1.28 7.90
C CYS A 201 -4.94 -0.07 8.42
N CYS A 202 -6.17 -0.10 8.93
CA CYS A 202 -6.79 -1.35 9.37
C CYS A 202 -7.22 -2.25 8.19
N ASN A 203 -7.38 -1.66 7.01
CA ASN A 203 -7.84 -2.34 5.79
C ASN A 203 -6.98 -1.89 4.61
N TYR A 204 -6.23 -2.81 4.02
CA TYR A 204 -5.28 -2.47 2.96
C TYR A 204 -5.96 -1.83 1.74
N ARG A 205 -7.17 -2.30 1.38
CA ARG A 205 -7.93 -1.79 0.22
C ARG A 205 -8.32 -0.31 0.32
N THR A 206 -8.29 0.27 1.51
CA THR A 206 -8.63 1.68 1.76
C THR A 206 -7.45 2.51 2.27
N SER A 207 -6.24 1.92 2.28
CA SER A 207 -4.97 2.55 2.70
C SER A 207 -4.44 3.57 1.68
N VAL A 208 -5.29 4.50 1.25
CA VAL A 208 -4.99 5.47 0.20
C VAL A 208 -4.03 6.53 0.73
N GLN A 209 -2.95 6.77 -0.02
CA GLN A 209 -1.95 7.78 0.30
C GLN A 209 -2.54 9.20 0.28
N PRO A 210 -2.30 10.04 1.31
CA PRO A 210 -2.65 11.46 1.27
C PRO A 210 -1.89 12.26 0.20
N ALA A 211 -2.50 13.32 -0.32
CA ALA A 211 -1.93 14.16 -1.38
C ALA A 211 -0.64 14.89 -0.92
N TYR A 212 -0.58 15.33 0.34
CA TYR A 212 0.62 16.02 0.86
C TYR A 212 1.87 15.12 0.83
N SER A 213 1.69 13.85 1.22
CA SER A 213 2.74 12.82 1.23
C SER A 213 3.20 12.51 -0.19
N ALA A 214 2.24 12.36 -1.13
CA ALA A 214 2.53 12.11 -2.53
C ALA A 214 3.29 13.28 -3.20
N TYR A 215 2.89 14.52 -2.90
CA TYR A 215 3.55 15.71 -3.42
C TYR A 215 5.00 15.81 -2.95
N TRP A 216 5.26 15.68 -1.65
CA TRP A 216 6.61 15.75 -1.11
C TRP A 216 7.48 14.58 -1.56
N LEU A 217 6.93 13.36 -1.64
CA LEU A 217 7.65 12.20 -2.18
C LEU A 217 8.11 12.45 -3.62
N SER A 218 7.17 12.85 -4.48
CA SER A 218 7.40 13.07 -5.90
C SER A 218 8.40 14.21 -6.14
N LEU A 219 8.27 15.29 -5.37
CA LEU A 219 9.16 16.43 -5.49
C LEU A 219 10.57 16.10 -4.97
N PHE A 220 10.68 15.37 -3.86
CA PHE A 220 11.96 14.92 -3.31
C PHE A 220 12.67 13.98 -4.27
N ALA A 221 11.99 12.94 -4.77
CA ALA A 221 12.54 12.02 -5.77
C ALA A 221 13.10 12.77 -6.99
N LYS A 222 12.30 13.69 -7.55
CA LYS A 222 12.70 14.48 -8.73
C LYS A 222 13.88 15.43 -8.49
N LYS A 223 14.10 15.88 -7.26
CA LYS A 223 15.05 16.98 -6.96
C LYS A 223 16.29 16.55 -6.17
N CYS A 224 16.19 15.48 -5.41
CA CYS A 224 17.18 15.11 -4.42
C CYS A 224 17.66 13.66 -4.55
N ALA A 225 16.94 12.79 -5.24
CA ALA A 225 17.27 11.36 -5.33
C ALA A 225 17.03 10.80 -6.74
N PRO A 226 18.02 10.86 -7.65
CA PRO A 226 17.90 10.49 -9.06
C PRO A 226 17.31 9.10 -9.31
N MET A 227 17.61 8.15 -8.42
CA MET A 227 16.92 6.86 -8.37
C MET A 227 16.12 6.79 -7.08
N SER A 228 14.80 6.66 -7.20
CA SER A 228 13.89 6.50 -6.08
C SER A 228 13.02 5.27 -6.28
N ALA A 229 12.92 4.42 -5.25
CA ALA A 229 12.11 3.22 -5.29
C ALA A 229 11.26 3.05 -4.01
N VAL A 230 10.02 2.60 -4.21
CA VAL A 230 9.12 2.18 -3.15
C VAL A 230 8.97 0.67 -3.23
N LEU A 231 9.08 -0.01 -2.10
CA LEU A 231 8.97 -1.45 -2.00
C LEU A 231 7.89 -1.84 -1.01
N THR A 232 6.91 -2.64 -1.44
CA THR A 232 5.87 -3.17 -0.55
C THR A 232 5.86 -4.70 -0.53
N ALA A 233 5.28 -5.25 0.53
CA ALA A 233 4.94 -6.66 0.61
C ALA A 233 3.77 -7.04 -0.30
N GLY A 234 2.81 -6.13 -0.50
CA GLY A 234 1.62 -6.35 -1.33
C GLY A 234 1.92 -6.40 -2.83
N PRO A 235 0.94 -6.76 -3.68
CA PRO A 235 1.11 -6.80 -5.13
C PRO A 235 1.24 -5.40 -5.75
N LEU A 236 1.64 -5.33 -7.03
CA LEU A 236 1.67 -4.04 -7.76
C LEU A 236 0.27 -3.50 -8.11
N ARG A 237 -0.63 -4.36 -8.55
CA ARG A 237 -2.00 -4.05 -8.98
C ARG A 237 -2.98 -5.07 -8.41
N ASP A 238 -4.25 -4.94 -8.78
CA ASP A 238 -5.37 -5.77 -8.31
C ASP A 238 -5.59 -5.59 -6.81
N PHE A 239 -5.77 -4.33 -6.42
CA PHE A 239 -5.65 -3.83 -5.04
C PHE A 239 -4.20 -3.92 -4.56
N GLY A 240 -3.28 -3.44 -5.39
CA GLY A 240 -1.86 -3.32 -5.09
C GLY A 240 -1.43 -1.88 -4.84
N ILE A 241 -0.13 -1.66 -4.63
CA ILE A 241 0.41 -0.33 -4.30
C ILE A 241 0.04 0.76 -5.32
N LEU A 242 -0.03 0.41 -6.62
CA LEU A 242 -0.37 1.37 -7.68
C LEU A 242 -1.83 1.84 -7.62
N ASP A 243 -2.70 1.07 -6.97
CA ASP A 243 -4.11 1.40 -6.78
C ASP A 243 -4.33 2.28 -5.53
N LEU A 244 -3.32 2.38 -4.65
CA LEU A 244 -3.39 3.06 -3.35
C LEU A 244 -2.58 4.36 -3.29
N ILE A 245 -1.69 4.59 -4.25
CA ILE A 245 -0.83 5.79 -4.28
C ILE A 245 -1.50 6.98 -4.96
N ALA A 246 -1.32 8.15 -4.36
CA ALA A 246 -1.65 9.44 -4.96
C ALA A 246 -0.49 10.02 -5.78
N VAL A 247 0.68 9.36 -5.77
CA VAL A 247 1.78 9.66 -6.68
C VAL A 247 1.36 9.36 -8.13
N PRO A 248 1.58 10.28 -9.09
CA PRO A 248 1.40 9.99 -10.51
C PRO A 248 2.57 9.12 -11.00
N ALA A 249 2.44 7.79 -10.84
CA ALA A 249 3.52 6.82 -11.05
C ALA A 249 4.29 7.01 -12.37
N GLU A 250 3.58 7.27 -13.47
CA GLU A 250 4.14 7.42 -14.81
C GLU A 250 5.10 8.60 -14.96
N ASN A 251 4.89 9.69 -14.20
CA ASN A 251 5.60 10.96 -14.36
C ASN A 251 6.42 11.39 -13.14
N SER A 252 6.38 10.59 -12.07
CA SER A 252 7.06 10.91 -10.80
C SER A 252 8.56 10.61 -10.79
N GLY A 253 9.03 9.71 -11.67
CA GLY A 253 10.40 9.19 -11.62
C GLY A 253 10.64 8.18 -10.49
N ILE A 254 9.59 7.75 -9.79
CA ILE A 254 9.64 6.77 -8.70
C ILE A 254 9.31 5.40 -9.26
N ILE A 255 10.11 4.40 -8.90
CA ILE A 255 9.92 3.01 -9.27
C ILE A 255 9.15 2.31 -8.16
N PHE A 256 8.04 1.65 -8.49
CA PHE A 256 7.21 0.94 -7.51
C PHE A 256 7.45 -0.57 -7.62
N GLY A 257 7.68 -1.22 -6.49
CA GLY A 257 7.92 -2.65 -6.35
C GLY A 257 6.88 -3.31 -5.46
N GLY A 258 6.36 -4.44 -5.91
CA GLY A 258 5.44 -5.30 -5.17
C GLY A 258 6.05 -6.66 -4.88
N SER A 259 5.36 -7.45 -4.07
CA SER A 259 5.77 -8.82 -3.71
C SER A 259 7.22 -8.86 -3.22
N TRP A 260 7.60 -7.94 -2.32
CA TRP A 260 8.96 -7.83 -1.77
C TRP A 260 10.03 -7.58 -2.85
N GLY A 261 9.65 -6.95 -3.97
CA GLY A 261 10.54 -6.62 -5.07
C GLY A 261 10.72 -7.74 -6.09
N ARG A 262 9.88 -8.78 -6.03
CA ARG A 262 9.79 -9.75 -7.12
C ARG A 262 9.17 -9.14 -8.38
N GLU A 263 8.38 -8.09 -8.23
CA GLU A 263 7.80 -7.37 -9.36
C GLU A 263 8.04 -5.87 -9.23
N TRP A 264 8.30 -5.21 -10.36
CA TRP A 264 8.58 -3.78 -10.44
C TRP A 264 7.86 -3.13 -11.62
N LEU A 265 7.39 -1.90 -11.45
CA LEU A 265 6.94 -1.03 -12.54
C LEU A 265 8.11 -0.14 -12.97
N ILE A 266 8.72 -0.45 -14.11
CA ILE A 266 9.86 0.30 -14.65
C ILE A 266 9.48 0.83 -16.04
N LYS A 267 9.51 2.17 -16.22
CA LYS A 267 9.19 2.84 -17.49
C LYS A 267 7.85 2.36 -18.08
N GLY A 268 6.82 2.25 -17.23
CA GLY A 268 5.48 1.78 -17.61
C GLY A 268 5.34 0.27 -17.82
N LYS A 269 6.42 -0.52 -17.69
CA LYS A 269 6.40 -1.98 -17.88
C LYS A 269 6.51 -2.72 -16.57
N ARG A 270 5.67 -3.73 -16.38
CA ARG A 270 5.75 -4.67 -15.25
C ARG A 270 6.84 -5.71 -15.51
N MET A 271 7.89 -5.68 -14.71
CA MET A 271 8.99 -6.64 -14.71
C MET A 271 8.79 -7.62 -13.56
N VAL A 272 8.92 -8.92 -13.78
CA VAL A 272 8.71 -9.95 -12.74
C VAL A 272 9.87 -10.93 -12.72
N ASN A 273 10.47 -11.15 -11.54
CA ASN A 273 11.45 -12.19 -11.32
C ASN A 273 10.75 -13.50 -10.95
N LYS A 274 10.90 -14.51 -11.82
CA LYS A 274 10.34 -15.86 -11.63
C LYS A 274 11.41 -16.94 -11.41
N SER A 275 12.66 -16.56 -11.16
CA SER A 275 13.80 -17.50 -11.16
C SER A 275 13.81 -18.52 -10.02
N TYR A 276 12.94 -18.36 -9.01
CA TYR A 276 12.91 -19.18 -7.80
C TYR A 276 11.94 -20.38 -7.85
N PHE A 277 11.03 -20.40 -8.84
CA PHE A 277 10.01 -21.44 -8.98
C PHE A 277 9.76 -21.73 -10.47
N CYS A 278 9.31 -22.95 -10.79
CA CYS A 278 9.07 -23.34 -12.17
C CYS A 278 7.68 -22.90 -12.66
N ALA A 279 7.47 -22.94 -13.99
CA ALA A 279 6.18 -22.57 -14.58
C ALA A 279 5.00 -23.42 -14.08
N ALA A 280 5.24 -24.69 -13.74
CA ALA A 280 4.21 -25.55 -13.16
C ALA A 280 3.74 -25.05 -11.78
N SER A 281 4.67 -24.59 -10.94
CA SER A 281 4.36 -23.98 -9.64
C SER A 281 3.52 -22.70 -9.76
N GLU A 282 3.74 -21.90 -10.81
CA GLU A 282 2.91 -20.71 -11.05
C GLU A 282 1.45 -21.06 -11.38
N ILE A 283 1.23 -22.14 -12.14
CA ILE A 283 -0.12 -22.66 -12.42
C ILE A 283 -0.78 -23.11 -11.11
N GLN A 284 -0.06 -23.87 -10.28
CA GLN A 284 -0.56 -24.33 -8.99
C GLN A 284 -0.90 -23.17 -8.06
N LEU A 285 -0.09 -22.11 -8.01
CA LEU A 285 -0.40 -20.90 -7.23
C LEU A 285 -1.67 -20.20 -7.73
N LYS A 286 -1.89 -20.19 -9.06
CA LYS A 286 -3.13 -19.65 -9.64
C LYS A 286 -4.34 -20.51 -9.22
N ASP A 287 -4.22 -21.83 -9.31
CA ASP A 287 -5.30 -22.75 -8.93
C ASP A 287 -5.62 -22.65 -7.44
N LEU A 288 -4.59 -22.51 -6.59
CA LEU A 288 -4.74 -22.21 -5.17
C LEU A 288 -5.51 -20.91 -4.94
N ALA A 289 -5.10 -19.81 -5.58
CA ALA A 289 -5.78 -18.52 -5.44
C ALA A 289 -7.25 -18.60 -5.87
N THR A 290 -7.54 -19.31 -6.98
CA THR A 290 -8.91 -19.54 -7.44
C THR A 290 -9.71 -20.35 -6.45
N LYS A 291 -9.22 -21.52 -6.00
CA LYS A 291 -9.95 -22.35 -5.04
C LYS A 291 -10.19 -21.66 -3.70
N LEU A 292 -9.22 -20.89 -3.19
CA LEU A 292 -9.40 -20.13 -1.97
C LEU A 292 -10.45 -19.02 -2.13
N SER A 293 -10.43 -18.32 -3.28
CA SER A 293 -11.45 -17.32 -3.58
C SER A 293 -12.84 -17.96 -3.71
N ASP A 294 -12.96 -19.10 -4.38
CA ASP A 294 -14.22 -19.83 -4.51
C ASP A 294 -14.74 -20.31 -3.15
N MET A 295 -13.83 -20.80 -2.29
CA MET A 295 -14.14 -21.20 -0.92
C MET A 295 -14.65 -20.03 -0.07
N ILE A 296 -14.02 -18.86 -0.18
CA ILE A 296 -14.49 -17.64 0.48
C ILE A 296 -15.87 -17.26 -0.04
N ASN A 297 -16.05 -17.23 -1.36
CA ASN A 297 -17.31 -16.82 -2.01
C ASN A 297 -18.47 -17.78 -1.77
N ALA A 298 -18.19 -19.06 -1.50
CA ALA A 298 -19.20 -20.07 -1.21
C ALA A 298 -19.79 -19.96 0.21
N LYS A 299 -19.12 -19.26 1.12
CA LYS A 299 -19.46 -19.18 2.55
C LYS A 299 -19.58 -17.71 2.98
N PRO A 300 -20.81 -17.19 3.16
CA PRO A 300 -21.05 -15.80 3.54
C PRO A 300 -20.19 -15.27 4.70
N GLU A 301 -19.97 -16.10 5.71
CA GLU A 301 -19.18 -15.79 6.91
C GLU A 301 -17.70 -15.51 6.61
N TYR A 302 -17.17 -15.99 5.48
CA TYR A 302 -15.76 -15.81 5.11
C TYR A 302 -15.51 -14.57 4.25
N HIS A 303 -16.55 -13.94 3.70
CA HIS A 303 -16.39 -12.75 2.85
C HIS A 303 -15.63 -11.62 3.55
N ARG A 304 -15.73 -11.53 4.88
CA ARG A 304 -14.98 -10.54 5.66
C ARG A 304 -13.47 -10.64 5.51
N PHE A 305 -12.91 -11.83 5.22
CA PHE A 305 -11.47 -12.03 5.05
C PHE A 305 -10.93 -11.47 3.73
N LEU A 306 -11.80 -11.10 2.79
CA LEU A 306 -11.40 -10.32 1.60
C LEU A 306 -10.95 -8.90 1.96
N PHE A 307 -11.41 -8.40 3.12
CA PHE A 307 -11.26 -7.00 3.53
C PHE A 307 -10.50 -6.83 4.84
N THR A 308 -10.42 -7.87 5.68
CA THR A 308 -9.75 -7.82 7.00
C THR A 308 -8.24 -7.67 6.83
N GLY A 309 -7.65 -6.67 7.48
CA GLY A 309 -6.19 -6.48 7.48
C GLY A 309 -5.62 -6.31 6.07
N SER A 310 -4.71 -7.19 5.66
CA SER A 310 -4.15 -7.23 4.30
C SER A 310 -5.20 -7.61 3.23
N GLY A 311 -6.30 -8.25 3.64
CA GLY A 311 -7.31 -8.82 2.76
C GLY A 311 -6.78 -10.03 2.00
N PHE A 312 -7.47 -10.41 0.92
CA PHE A 312 -7.00 -11.46 0.01
C PHE A 312 -6.05 -10.87 -1.04
N GLN A 313 -4.79 -11.29 -1.02
CA GLN A 313 -3.75 -10.81 -1.92
C GLN A 313 -3.05 -11.97 -2.64
N LYS A 314 -3.04 -11.92 -3.98
CA LYS A 314 -2.18 -12.78 -4.78
C LYS A 314 -0.87 -12.07 -5.10
N LYS A 315 0.22 -12.52 -4.48
CA LYS A 315 1.58 -12.06 -4.74
C LYS A 315 2.24 -12.95 -5.80
N VAL A 316 3.47 -12.61 -6.20
CA VAL A 316 4.21 -13.35 -7.24
C VAL A 316 4.48 -14.81 -6.85
N ASP A 317 4.78 -15.09 -5.58
CA ASP A 317 5.17 -16.42 -5.08
C ASP A 317 4.24 -17.00 -4.02
N ARG A 318 3.18 -16.29 -3.63
CA ARG A 318 2.30 -16.69 -2.53
C ARG A 318 0.90 -16.08 -2.61
N VAL A 319 -0.03 -16.66 -1.85
CA VAL A 319 -1.29 -16.04 -1.48
C VAL A 319 -1.20 -15.62 -0.01
N THR A 320 -1.58 -14.39 0.28
CA THR A 320 -1.71 -13.87 1.65
C THR A 320 -3.17 -13.55 1.92
N ILE A 321 -3.68 -13.95 3.08
CA ILE A 321 -5.03 -13.62 3.53
C ILE A 321 -4.97 -13.05 4.93
N GLY A 322 -5.49 -11.83 5.09
CA GLY A 322 -5.66 -11.21 6.41
C GLY A 322 -6.74 -11.92 7.21
N VAL A 323 -6.35 -12.49 8.35
CA VAL A 323 -7.24 -13.19 9.29
C VAL A 323 -7.57 -12.34 10.51
N GLN A 324 -6.80 -11.29 10.78
CA GLN A 324 -7.00 -10.41 11.92
C GLN A 324 -6.61 -8.96 11.57
N THR A 325 -7.19 -7.99 12.28
CA THR A 325 -6.83 -6.57 12.19
C THR A 325 -5.81 -6.18 13.25
N VAL A 326 -5.15 -5.04 13.08
CA VAL A 326 -4.30 -4.44 14.12
C VAL A 326 -5.06 -4.10 15.41
N LYS A 327 -6.40 -4.12 15.40
CA LYS A 327 -7.28 -3.86 16.55
C LYS A 327 -7.88 -5.11 17.18
N ASN A 328 -7.63 -6.29 16.64
CA ASN A 328 -8.14 -7.56 17.14
C ASN A 328 -9.68 -7.68 17.03
N ASP A 329 -10.22 -7.39 15.85
CA ASP A 329 -11.67 -7.29 15.57
C ASP A 329 -12.34 -8.61 15.12
N VAL A 330 -11.57 -9.68 14.91
CA VAL A 330 -12.09 -11.02 14.51
C VAL A 330 -11.93 -12.00 15.68
N SER A 331 -12.94 -12.84 15.96
CA SER A 331 -12.84 -13.81 17.06
C SER A 331 -11.90 -14.98 16.71
N GLU A 332 -11.27 -15.60 17.71
CA GLU A 332 -10.40 -16.75 17.47
C GLU A 332 -11.18 -17.94 16.89
N GLU A 333 -12.45 -18.11 17.26
CA GLU A 333 -13.33 -19.15 16.73
C GLU A 333 -13.57 -18.98 15.22
N GLU A 334 -13.86 -17.74 14.79
CA GLU A 334 -14.02 -17.39 13.36
C GLU A 334 -12.72 -17.62 12.60
N ILE A 335 -11.58 -17.20 13.16
CA ILE A 335 -10.26 -17.39 12.56
C ILE A 335 -9.96 -18.88 12.41
N ASN A 336 -10.15 -19.69 13.45
CA ASN A 336 -9.85 -21.12 13.41
C ASN A 336 -10.72 -21.85 12.39
N ALA A 337 -12.03 -21.57 12.35
CA ALA A 337 -12.94 -22.16 11.37
C ALA A 337 -12.55 -21.80 9.92
N PHE A 338 -12.11 -20.57 9.68
CA PHE A 338 -11.59 -20.14 8.38
C PHE A 338 -10.29 -20.86 8.02
N LEU A 339 -9.33 -20.92 8.95
CA LEU A 339 -8.04 -21.59 8.77
C LEU A 339 -8.20 -23.09 8.48
N ASP A 340 -9.17 -23.76 9.12
CA ASP A 340 -9.48 -25.16 8.82
C ASP A 340 -9.94 -25.35 7.36
N SER A 341 -10.76 -24.42 6.84
CA SER A 341 -11.18 -24.45 5.44
C SER A 341 -10.03 -24.13 4.48
N VAL A 342 -9.14 -23.19 4.84
CA VAL A 342 -7.91 -22.91 4.08
C VAL A 342 -7.02 -24.15 4.01
N ASN A 343 -6.81 -24.82 5.16
CA ASN A 343 -6.01 -26.04 5.24
C ASN A 343 -6.58 -27.15 4.36
N GLN A 344 -7.91 -27.32 4.33
CA GLN A 344 -8.54 -28.29 3.46
C GLN A 344 -8.26 -28.00 1.98
N VAL A 345 -8.40 -26.74 1.55
CA VAL A 345 -8.11 -26.35 0.15
C VAL A 345 -6.65 -26.62 -0.22
N VAL A 346 -5.71 -26.28 0.67
CA VAL A 346 -4.28 -26.55 0.45
C VAL A 346 -4.02 -28.05 0.38
N GLN A 347 -4.60 -28.85 1.29
CA GLN A 347 -4.42 -30.30 1.32
C GLN A 347 -5.02 -31.00 0.09
N GLU A 348 -6.11 -30.49 -0.46
CA GLU A 348 -6.70 -31.01 -1.70
C GLU A 348 -5.83 -30.74 -2.94
N LEU A 349 -5.06 -29.64 -2.94
CA LEU A 349 -4.16 -29.27 -4.05
C LEU A 349 -2.76 -29.86 -3.89
N ASP A 350 -2.28 -29.98 -2.66
CA ASP A 350 -0.94 -30.45 -2.32
C ASP A 350 -0.98 -31.48 -1.17
N PRO A 351 -1.52 -32.70 -1.41
CA PRO A 351 -1.72 -33.71 -0.35
C PRO A 351 -0.41 -34.18 0.30
N HIS A 352 0.70 -34.04 -0.41
CA HIS A 352 2.03 -34.46 0.04
C HIS A 352 2.89 -33.30 0.57
N SER A 353 2.35 -32.07 0.58
CA SER A 353 3.06 -30.87 1.00
C SER A 353 4.38 -30.69 0.23
N GLU A 354 4.39 -30.90 -1.08
CA GLU A 354 5.58 -30.77 -1.94
C GLU A 354 5.67 -29.41 -2.63
N ILE A 355 4.56 -28.66 -2.69
CA ILE A 355 4.42 -27.44 -3.50
C ILE A 355 4.35 -26.20 -2.61
N PHE A 356 3.58 -26.26 -1.52
CA PHE A 356 3.29 -25.11 -0.67
C PHE A 356 3.85 -25.26 0.75
N VAL A 357 4.16 -24.12 1.36
CA VAL A 357 4.38 -23.98 2.81
C VAL A 357 3.40 -22.96 3.35
N GLN A 358 2.73 -23.31 4.44
CA GLN A 358 1.84 -22.39 5.14
C GLN A 358 2.57 -21.74 6.31
N HIS A 359 2.50 -20.42 6.40
CA HIS A 359 3.01 -19.63 7.50
C HIS A 359 1.86 -18.82 8.08
N LYS A 360 1.47 -19.13 9.33
CA LYS A 360 0.47 -18.37 10.06
C LYS A 360 1.17 -17.38 10.98
N GLU A 361 0.93 -16.11 10.75
CA GLU A 361 1.30 -15.02 11.65
C GLU A 361 0.11 -14.58 12.52
N ARG A 362 0.28 -13.48 13.26
CA ARG A 362 -0.79 -12.91 14.09
C ARG A 362 -1.92 -12.32 13.23
N LEU A 363 -1.56 -11.64 12.16
CA LEU A 363 -2.49 -10.87 11.33
C LEU A 363 -2.92 -11.59 10.05
N ASP A 364 -2.04 -12.43 9.52
CA ASP A 364 -2.18 -13.01 8.19
C ASP A 364 -1.84 -14.50 8.19
N ILE A 365 -2.41 -15.23 7.23
CA ILE A 365 -1.88 -16.50 6.77
C ILE A 365 -1.26 -16.32 5.39
N GLU A 366 -0.06 -16.86 5.20
CA GLU A 366 0.63 -16.90 3.91
C GLU A 366 0.79 -18.35 3.44
N ILE A 367 0.44 -18.59 2.18
CA ILE A 367 0.63 -19.88 1.51
C ILE A 367 1.61 -19.67 0.37
N ILE A 368 2.85 -20.12 0.59
CA ILE A 368 4.04 -19.75 -0.19
C ILE A 368 4.48 -20.93 -1.05
N LEU A 369 4.85 -20.67 -2.30
CA LEU A 369 5.51 -21.65 -3.15
C LEU A 369 6.87 -22.06 -2.57
N LYS A 370 7.12 -23.36 -2.49
CA LYS A 370 8.44 -23.90 -2.20
C LYS A 370 9.41 -23.52 -3.32
N THR A 371 10.57 -22.99 -2.92
CA THR A 371 11.61 -22.61 -3.88
C THR A 371 12.38 -23.85 -4.33
N THR A 372 12.79 -23.84 -5.60
CA THR A 372 13.64 -24.90 -6.18
C THR A 372 15.13 -24.66 -5.92
N THR A 373 15.48 -23.44 -5.53
CA THR A 373 16.84 -22.96 -5.26
C THR A 373 17.09 -22.78 -3.77
N GLN A 374 18.33 -22.97 -3.32
CA GLN A 374 18.72 -22.67 -1.94
C GLN A 374 18.62 -21.16 -1.69
N GLY A 375 17.70 -20.75 -0.81
CA GLY A 375 17.53 -19.37 -0.38
C GLY A 375 16.07 -18.89 -0.36
N THR A 376 15.76 -18.01 0.58
CA THR A 376 14.46 -17.34 0.69
C THR A 376 14.57 -15.95 0.07
N TRP A 377 13.57 -15.53 -0.71
CA TRP A 377 13.54 -14.17 -1.25
C TRP A 377 13.17 -13.17 -0.17
N SER A 378 13.98 -12.12 -0.03
CA SER A 378 13.74 -10.99 0.85
C SER A 378 13.72 -9.67 0.06
N LYS A 379 13.47 -8.56 0.75
CA LYS A 379 13.57 -7.22 0.16
C LYS A 379 14.99 -6.91 -0.36
N ALA A 380 16.04 -7.57 0.16
CA ALA A 380 17.41 -7.44 -0.35
C ALA A 380 17.54 -7.96 -1.78
N GLU A 381 17.02 -9.16 -2.06
CA GLU A 381 17.00 -9.73 -3.41
C GLU A 381 16.16 -8.86 -4.36
N GLY A 382 15.08 -8.26 -3.84
CA GLY A 382 14.28 -7.28 -4.55
C GLY A 382 15.08 -6.05 -5.00
N ILE A 383 15.81 -5.42 -4.07
CA ILE A 383 16.66 -4.26 -4.38
C ILE A 383 17.79 -4.65 -5.34
N LYS A 384 18.46 -5.77 -5.08
CA LYS A 384 19.54 -6.25 -5.94
C LYS A 384 19.04 -6.45 -7.37
N TYR A 385 17.91 -7.13 -7.52
CA TYR A 385 17.27 -7.34 -8.83
C TYR A 385 16.94 -6.01 -9.52
N LEU A 386 16.41 -5.02 -8.80
CA LEU A 386 16.15 -3.69 -9.34
C LEU A 386 17.44 -3.01 -9.83
N LEU A 387 18.48 -2.98 -8.99
CA LEU A 387 19.74 -2.32 -9.30
C LEU A 387 20.45 -2.98 -10.50
N ASP A 388 20.41 -4.31 -10.57
CA ASP A 388 20.95 -5.08 -11.69
C ASP A 388 20.21 -4.75 -13.00
N MET A 389 18.87 -4.69 -12.97
CA MET A 389 18.06 -4.30 -14.15
C MET A 389 18.33 -2.86 -14.61
N LEU A 390 18.71 -1.97 -13.70
CA LEU A 390 19.01 -0.57 -13.99
C LEU A 390 20.50 -0.32 -14.27
N GLU A 391 21.34 -1.35 -14.16
CA GLU A 391 22.80 -1.25 -14.27
C GLU A 391 23.41 -0.22 -13.29
N ILE A 392 22.85 -0.13 -12.08
CA ILE A 392 23.30 0.80 -11.03
C ILE A 392 24.11 0.01 -9.97
N PRO A 393 25.45 0.14 -9.93
CA PRO A 393 26.25 -0.56 -8.93
C PRO A 393 26.05 0.06 -7.54
N ALA A 394 25.79 -0.77 -6.52
CA ALA A 394 25.57 -0.30 -5.15
C ALA A 394 26.85 0.17 -4.43
N SER A 395 28.03 -0.34 -4.84
CA SER A 395 29.28 -0.27 -4.07
C SER A 395 29.88 1.12 -3.85
N ASN A 396 29.44 2.15 -4.59
CA ASN A 396 29.92 3.53 -4.46
C ASN A 396 28.77 4.55 -4.41
N ARG A 397 27.58 4.12 -4.00
CA ARG A 397 26.40 4.98 -4.00
C ARG A 397 26.08 5.50 -2.61
N SER A 398 25.63 6.74 -2.56
CA SER A 398 24.95 7.31 -1.39
C SER A 398 23.52 6.78 -1.40
N ILE A 399 23.19 5.92 -0.44
CA ILE A 399 21.91 5.20 -0.38
C ILE A 399 21.16 5.62 0.88
N TRP A 400 19.92 6.04 0.75
CA TRP A 400 19.01 6.21 1.86
C TRP A 400 17.95 5.12 1.87
N ILE A 401 17.88 4.38 2.97
CA ILE A 401 16.88 3.32 3.19
C ILE A 401 15.93 3.72 4.31
N CYS A 402 14.62 3.58 4.06
CA CYS A 402 13.58 3.71 5.08
C CYS A 402 12.85 2.39 5.29
N GLY A 403 12.54 2.08 6.55
CA GLY A 403 11.77 0.90 6.95
C GLY A 403 11.05 1.07 8.29
N ASP A 404 10.36 0.04 8.75
CA ASP A 404 9.67 0.02 10.04
C ASP A 404 9.80 -1.33 10.76
N THR A 405 9.96 -2.42 10.02
CA THR A 405 9.92 -3.80 10.54
C THR A 405 11.22 -4.57 10.31
N VAL A 406 11.32 -5.75 10.92
CA VAL A 406 12.43 -6.69 10.70
C VAL A 406 12.55 -7.08 9.22
N SER A 407 11.44 -7.06 8.46
CA SER A 407 11.41 -7.37 7.02
C SER A 407 12.27 -6.41 6.16
N ASP A 408 12.60 -5.24 6.69
CA ASP A 408 13.39 -4.21 6.03
C ASP A 408 14.89 -4.31 6.30
N LEU A 409 15.30 -5.04 7.35
CA LEU A 409 16.71 -5.22 7.71
C LEU A 409 17.56 -5.79 6.56
N PRO A 410 17.07 -6.74 5.73
CA PRO A 410 17.82 -7.22 4.58
C PRO A 410 18.18 -6.10 3.60
N MET A 411 17.32 -5.09 3.40
CA MET A 411 17.63 -3.92 2.56
C MET A 411 18.83 -3.16 3.11
N VAL A 412 18.82 -2.93 4.43
CA VAL A 412 19.88 -2.22 5.15
C VAL A 412 21.19 -2.99 5.10
N GLN A 413 21.14 -4.29 5.35
CA GLN A 413 22.31 -5.19 5.30
C GLN A 413 22.97 -5.12 3.93
N TYR A 414 22.17 -5.24 2.86
CA TYR A 414 22.66 -5.17 1.49
C TYR A 414 23.37 -3.83 1.21
N ALA A 415 22.74 -2.69 1.57
CA ALA A 415 23.34 -1.38 1.33
C ALA A 415 24.59 -1.12 2.18
N ILE A 416 24.60 -1.53 3.46
CA ILE A 416 25.78 -1.39 4.33
C ILE A 416 26.93 -2.25 3.84
N GLN A 417 26.66 -3.49 3.42
CA GLN A 417 27.68 -4.39 2.84
C GLN A 417 28.26 -3.81 1.54
N ALA A 418 27.43 -3.18 0.72
CA ALA A 418 27.88 -2.53 -0.51
C ALA A 418 28.68 -1.24 -0.22
N ASN A 419 28.15 -0.34 0.61
CA ASN A 419 28.77 0.94 0.94
C ASN A 419 28.30 1.49 2.31
N ARG A 420 28.91 1.03 3.41
CA ARG A 420 28.63 1.53 4.76
C ARG A 420 28.80 3.04 4.90
N ALA A 421 29.76 3.64 4.18
CA ALA A 421 30.07 5.06 4.28
C ALA A 421 29.07 5.95 3.53
N GLY A 422 28.47 5.45 2.46
CA GLY A 422 27.40 6.13 1.70
C GLY A 422 26.00 5.84 2.20
N THR A 423 25.81 4.81 3.03
CA THR A 423 24.48 4.42 3.50
C THR A 423 24.03 5.29 4.69
N ILE A 424 22.79 5.78 4.60
CA ILE A 424 22.01 6.31 5.73
C ILE A 424 20.68 5.56 5.83
N VAL A 425 20.16 5.46 7.05
CA VAL A 425 18.98 4.63 7.35
C VAL A 425 17.97 5.41 8.19
N THR A 426 16.68 5.23 7.95
CA THR A 426 15.63 5.78 8.82
C THR A 426 14.61 4.71 9.15
N PHE A 427 14.34 4.49 10.43
CA PHE A 427 13.30 3.57 10.85
C PHE A 427 12.17 4.27 11.61
N VAL A 428 10.94 3.90 11.27
CA VAL A 428 9.73 4.44 11.89
C VAL A 428 9.23 3.49 12.98
N SER A 429 9.22 3.95 14.23
CA SER A 429 8.79 3.20 15.42
C SER A 429 9.21 1.71 15.42
N PRO A 430 10.51 1.41 15.18
CA PRO A 430 10.96 0.05 15.00
C PRO A 430 10.85 -0.79 16.29
N PRO A 431 10.68 -2.12 16.18
CA PRO A 431 10.81 -3.01 17.31
C PRO A 431 12.24 -3.04 17.86
N ALA A 432 12.40 -3.55 19.09
CA ALA A 432 13.68 -3.58 19.80
C ALA A 432 14.82 -4.27 19.03
N GLU A 433 14.51 -5.37 18.34
CA GLU A 433 15.47 -6.12 17.53
C GLU A 433 16.04 -5.27 16.38
N VAL A 434 15.19 -4.50 15.69
CA VAL A 434 15.64 -3.59 14.64
C VAL A 434 16.53 -2.49 15.23
N MET A 435 16.16 -1.92 16.38
CA MET A 435 16.99 -0.92 17.05
C MET A 435 18.38 -1.48 17.41
N GLN A 436 18.42 -2.70 17.95
CA GLN A 436 19.67 -3.38 18.29
C GLN A 436 20.53 -3.58 17.04
N PHE A 437 19.96 -4.11 15.96
CA PHE A 437 20.65 -4.32 14.70
C PHE A 437 21.27 -3.02 14.15
N LEU A 438 20.53 -1.91 14.19
CA LEU A 438 21.02 -0.61 13.72
C LEU A 438 22.19 -0.09 14.57
N VAL A 439 22.11 -0.22 15.90
CA VAL A 439 23.20 0.17 16.80
C VAL A 439 24.48 -0.63 16.52
N GLU A 440 24.36 -1.91 16.24
CA GLU A 440 25.49 -2.81 15.98
C GLU A 440 26.09 -2.61 14.57
N THR A 441 25.25 -2.33 13.56
CA THR A 441 25.65 -2.43 12.15
C THR A 441 25.78 -1.07 11.45
N ALA A 442 24.92 -0.11 11.75
CA ALA A 442 24.98 1.22 11.14
C ALA A 442 26.16 2.03 11.71
N ARG A 443 26.40 3.22 11.15
CA ARG A 443 27.32 4.19 11.77
C ARG A 443 26.54 5.04 12.78
N PRO A 444 27.18 5.57 13.85
CA PRO A 444 26.49 6.41 14.83
C PRO A 444 25.74 7.62 14.23
N ASP A 445 26.25 8.22 13.14
CA ASP A 445 25.61 9.31 12.40
C ASP A 445 24.92 8.85 11.10
N GLY A 446 24.83 7.54 10.90
CA GLY A 446 24.30 6.91 9.69
C GLY A 446 22.87 6.39 9.82
N TYR A 447 22.19 6.62 10.95
CA TYR A 447 20.78 6.27 11.09
C TYR A 447 19.99 7.27 11.94
N CYS A 448 18.68 7.29 11.72
CA CYS A 448 17.71 8.05 12.50
C CYS A 448 16.50 7.17 12.83
N ILE A 449 15.99 7.28 14.06
CA ILE A 449 14.76 6.60 14.48
C ILE A 449 13.71 7.68 14.72
N VAL A 450 12.54 7.52 14.11
CA VAL A 450 11.44 8.48 14.18
C VAL A 450 10.15 7.82 14.64
N GLY A 451 9.25 8.57 15.28
CA GLY A 451 8.02 8.01 15.85
C GLY A 451 6.87 7.84 14.85
N CYS A 452 6.88 8.56 13.72
CA CYS A 452 5.84 8.42 12.70
C CYS A 452 6.31 8.88 11.30
N PRO A 453 5.61 8.47 10.21
CA PRO A 453 5.97 8.83 8.84
C PRO A 453 5.99 10.35 8.58
N GLU A 454 5.17 11.12 9.30
CA GLU A 454 5.13 12.58 9.16
C GLU A 454 6.49 13.25 9.45
N VAL A 455 7.35 12.63 10.26
CA VAL A 455 8.71 13.13 10.48
C VAL A 455 9.52 13.10 9.18
N ILE A 456 9.44 11.99 8.42
CA ILE A 456 10.10 11.83 7.11
C ILE A 456 9.57 12.88 6.14
N HIS A 457 8.24 12.97 6.05
CA HIS A 457 7.52 13.92 5.20
C HIS A 457 7.99 15.38 5.44
N VAL A 458 8.03 15.81 6.70
CA VAL A 458 8.43 17.16 7.06
C VAL A 458 9.92 17.39 6.85
N ALA A 459 10.78 16.41 7.17
CA ALA A 459 12.22 16.52 6.91
C ALA A 459 12.49 16.69 5.41
N MET A 460 11.85 15.91 4.53
CA MET A 460 11.92 16.08 3.07
C MET A 460 11.46 17.49 2.65
N ALA A 461 10.34 17.97 3.17
CA ALA A 461 9.82 19.30 2.84
C ALA A 461 10.80 20.43 3.22
N ARG A 462 11.46 20.30 4.38
CA ARG A 462 12.48 21.27 4.83
C ARG A 462 13.75 21.23 3.98
N VAL A 463 14.22 20.04 3.62
CA VAL A 463 15.35 19.85 2.69
C VAL A 463 15.03 20.49 1.33
N LEU A 464 13.85 20.22 0.78
CA LEU A 464 13.38 20.80 -0.48
C LEU A 464 13.33 22.33 -0.43
N ARG A 465 12.89 22.92 0.69
CA ARG A 465 12.91 24.37 0.89
C ARG A 465 14.33 24.92 0.90
N LYS A 466 15.25 24.29 1.65
CA LYS A 466 16.66 24.71 1.72
C LYS A 466 17.39 24.58 0.38
N CYS A 467 17.02 23.62 -0.44
CA CYS A 467 17.55 23.45 -1.80
C CYS A 467 16.87 24.37 -2.84
N GLY A 468 15.94 25.25 -2.43
CA GLY A 468 15.21 26.13 -3.35
C GLY A 468 14.26 25.40 -4.30
N ALA A 469 13.91 24.14 -4.02
CA ALA A 469 13.00 23.34 -4.83
C ALA A 469 11.52 23.59 -4.46
N LEU A 470 11.26 24.02 -3.23
CA LEU A 470 9.95 24.46 -2.76
C LEU A 470 9.88 26.00 -2.83
N THR A 471 9.65 26.55 -4.03
CA THR A 471 9.44 28.00 -4.23
C THR A 471 7.95 28.34 -4.17
N THR A 472 7.63 29.46 -3.52
CA THR A 472 6.28 30.05 -3.41
C THR A 472 5.59 30.26 -4.74
#